data_AF-A0A257PYG9-F1
#
_entry.id   AF-A0A257PYG9-F1
#
_cell.length_a   1.000
_cell.length_b   1.000
_cell.length_c   1.000
_cell.angle_alpha   90.00
_cell.angle_beta   90.00
_cell.angle_gamma   90.00
#
_symmetry.space_group_name_H-M   'P 1'
#
loop_
_entity.id
_entity.type
_entity.pdbx_description
1 polymer ?
#
loop_
_entity_poly.entity_id
_entity_poly.type
_entity_poly.pdbx_seq_one_letter_code
_entity_poly.pdbx_strand_id
1 'polypeptide(L)' 'MPSHQTGEEIDPVCGTSVLTSTAKTSAYRGGIYYFCSQKCREAFEAAPASYTKTVNAGSHEKEHHHGCC' A
#
# COMPACT_ATOMS: atom_id res chain seq x y z
N MET A 1 29.94 -0.06 6.23
CA MET A 1 28.97 -0.92 5.53
C MET A 1 27.62 -0.23 5.65
N PRO A 2 27.07 0.41 4.60
CA PRO A 2 25.81 1.11 4.75
C PRO A 2 24.70 0.06 4.88
N SER A 3 24.06 0.07 6.04
CA SER A 3 22.86 -0.68 6.35
C SER A 3 21.81 -0.39 5.28
N HIS A 4 21.45 -1.41 4.49
CA HIS A 4 20.36 -1.33 3.51
C HIS A 4 19.04 -1.21 4.28
N GLN A 5 18.68 0.02 4.64
CA GLN A 5 17.37 0.36 5.20
C GLN A 5 16.30 0.16 4.11
N THR A 6 16.11 -1.08 3.69
CA THR A 6 15.16 -1.46 2.66
C THR A 6 13.82 -1.60 3.35
N GLY A 7 12.98 -0.57 3.27
CA GLY A 7 11.58 -0.72 3.64
C GLY A 7 10.98 -1.77 2.70
N GLU A 8 10.38 -2.82 3.25
CA GLU A 8 9.54 -3.74 2.51
C GLU A 8 8.11 -3.21 2.56
N GLU A 9 7.56 -2.90 1.39
CA GLU A 9 6.19 -2.43 1.26
C GLU A 9 5.36 -3.49 0.54
N ILE A 10 4.05 -3.52 0.78
CA ILE A 10 3.19 -4.54 0.19
C ILE A 10 2.61 -3.99 -1.12
N ASP A 11 2.87 -4.70 -2.22
CA ASP A 11 2.27 -4.37 -3.51
C ASP A 11 0.75 -4.68 -3.44
N PRO A 12 -0.13 -3.68 -3.65
CA PRO A 12 -1.57 -3.87 -3.51
C PRO A 12 -2.18 -4.71 -4.64
N VAL A 13 -1.45 -4.95 -5.74
CA VAL A 13 -1.88 -5.74 -6.90
C VAL A 13 -1.65 -7.23 -6.68
N CYS A 14 -0.46 -7.60 -6.22
CA CYS A 14 -0.07 -9.00 -6.03
C CYS A 14 -0.02 -9.46 -4.56
N GLY A 15 -0.04 -8.54 -3.60
CA GLY A 15 0.04 -8.85 -2.16
C GLY A 15 1.41 -9.34 -1.70
N THR A 16 2.46 -9.15 -2.52
CA THR A 16 3.82 -9.60 -2.21
C THR A 16 4.64 -8.45 -1.60
N SER A 17 5.54 -8.77 -0.68
CA SER A 17 6.53 -7.82 -0.15
C SER A 17 7.49 -7.37 -1.25
N VAL A 18 7.63 -6.06 -1.42
CA VAL A 18 8.51 -5.44 -2.40
C VAL A 18 9.48 -4.51 -1.72
N LEU A 19 10.74 -4.57 -2.16
CA LEU A 19 11.79 -3.71 -1.63
C LEU A 19 11.59 -2.30 -2.18
N THR A 20 11.29 -1.32 -1.32
CA THR A 20 11.14 0.11 -1.72
C THR A 20 12.34 0.65 -2.48
N SER A 21 13.54 0.07 -2.26
CA SER A 21 14.77 0.46 -2.96
C SER A 21 14.82 0.02 -4.44
N THR A 22 14.07 -1.00 -4.85
CA THR A 22 14.02 -1.50 -6.23
C THR A 22 12.62 -1.48 -6.83
N ALA A 23 11.59 -1.28 -6.00
CA ALA A 23 10.20 -1.17 -6.38
C ALA A 23 9.96 0.06 -7.26
N LYS A 24 8.93 -0.04 -8.12
CA LYS A 24 8.45 1.09 -8.90
C LYS A 24 7.40 1.84 -8.10
N THR A 25 7.52 3.15 -8.05
CA THR A 25 6.52 4.01 -7.41
C THR A 25 5.54 4.56 -8.43
N SER A 26 4.28 4.73 -8.03
CA SER A 26 3.30 5.52 -8.79
C SER A 26 2.51 6.42 -7.84
N ALA A 27 2.33 7.66 -8.26
CA ALA A 27 1.57 8.64 -7.50
C ALA A 27 0.09 8.59 -7.92
N TYR A 28 -0.80 8.31 -6.97
CA TYR A 28 -2.24 8.28 -7.23
C TYR A 28 -3.02 8.95 -6.09
N ARG A 29 -3.88 9.92 -6.43
CA ARG A 29 -4.68 10.72 -5.47
C ARG A 29 -3.84 11.37 -4.33
N GLY A 30 -2.59 11.70 -4.62
CA GLY A 30 -1.66 12.28 -3.63
C GLY A 30 -0.99 11.26 -2.71
N GLY A 31 -1.21 9.96 -2.90
CA GLY A 31 -0.46 8.88 -2.25
C GLY A 31 0.60 8.28 -3.17
N ILE A 32 1.73 7.85 -2.61
CA ILE A 32 2.76 7.08 -3.32
C ILE A 32 2.48 5.59 -3.10
N TYR A 33 2.43 4.81 -4.18
CA TYR A 33 2.21 3.36 -4.15
C TYR A 33 3.42 2.65 -4.73
N TYR A 34 3.79 1.49 -4.18
CA TYR A 34 4.98 0.74 -4.56
C TYR A 34 4.59 -0.59 -5.21
N PHE A 35 5.26 -0.92 -6.32
CA PHE A 35 4.96 -2.07 -7.16
C PHE A 35 6.20 -2.92 -7.41
N CYS A 36 6.02 -4.24 -7.47
CA CYS A 36 7.12 -5.18 -7.70
C CYS A 36 7.69 -5.06 -9.12
N SER A 37 6.87 -4.62 -10.08
CA SER A 37 7.19 -4.64 -11.50
C SER A 37 6.30 -3.68 -12.29
N GLN A 38 6.72 -3.34 -13.51
CA GLN A 38 5.92 -2.51 -14.42
C GLN A 38 4.54 -3.12 -14.70
N LYS A 39 4.44 -4.45 -14.78
CA LYS A 39 3.17 -5.15 -14.99
C LYS A 39 2.16 -4.90 -13.86
N CYS A 40 2.62 -4.84 -12.61
CA CYS A 40 1.76 -4.47 -11.47
C CYS A 40 1.35 -3.00 -11.55
N ARG A 41 2.27 -2.12 -11.94
CA ARG A 41 1.94 -0.70 -12.15
C ARG A 41 0.86 -0.53 -13.22
N GLU A 42 0.98 -1.21 -14.36
CA GLU A 42 -0.01 -1.13 -15.45
C GLU A 42 -1.39 -1.67 -15.03
N ALA A 43 -1.42 -2.78 -14.28
CA ALA A 43 -2.65 -3.30 -13.70
C ALA A 43 -3.28 -2.31 -12.70
N PHE A 44 -2.45 -1.67 -11.88
CA PHE A 44 -2.90 -0.62 -10.97
C PHE A 44 -3.42 0.60 -11.73
N GLU A 45 -2.74 1.07 -12.78
CA GLU A 45 -3.16 2.19 -13.63
C GLU A 45 -4.48 1.88 -14.36
N ALA A 46 -4.72 0.61 -14.71
CA ALA A 46 -5.98 0.17 -15.30
C ALA A 46 -7.17 0.20 -14.32
N ALA A 47 -6.94 -0.11 -13.03
CA ALA A 47 -8.00 -0.16 -12.02
C ALA A 47 -7.57 0.36 -10.62
N PRO A 48 -7.12 1.62 -10.49
CA PRO A 48 -6.48 2.09 -9.25
C PRO A 48 -7.49 2.23 -8.10
N ALA A 49 -8.77 2.46 -8.41
CA ALA A 49 -9.84 2.55 -7.41
C ALA A 49 -10.05 1.24 -6.63
N SER A 50 -9.75 0.08 -7.24
CA SER A 50 -9.87 -1.23 -6.60
C SER A 50 -8.74 -1.49 -5.61
N TYR A 51 -7.53 -1.00 -5.91
CA TYR A 51 -6.33 -1.22 -5.10
C TYR A 51 -6.13 -0.16 -4.02
N THR A 52 -6.63 1.06 -4.22
CA THR A 52 -6.51 2.16 -3.24
C THR A 52 -7.48 2.06 -2.06
N LYS A 53 -8.54 1.24 -2.16
CA LYS A 53 -9.46 1.00 -1.04
C LYS A 53 -8.81 0.28 0.14
N THR A 54 -7.76 -0.51 -0.08
CA THR A 54 -7.21 -1.39 0.97
C THR A 54 -6.10 -0.76 1.81
N VAL A 55 -5.45 0.30 1.33
CA VAL A 55 -4.30 0.92 2.02
C VAL A 55 -4.69 2.01 3.03
N ASN A 56 -5.99 2.29 3.19
CA ASN A 56 -6.52 3.23 4.20
C ASN A 56 -6.96 2.50 5.49
N ALA A 57 -6.29 1.41 5.87
CA ALA A 57 -6.51 0.74 7.15
C ALA A 57 -5.69 1.41 8.27
N GLY A 58 -5.94 2.72 8.47
CA GLY A 58 -5.39 3.53 9.54
C GLY A 58 -6.45 4.28 10.34
N SER A 59 -7.73 3.91 10.20
CA SER A 59 -8.82 4.47 10.99
C SER A 59 -9.68 3.34 11.55
N HIS A 60 -9.10 2.60 12.50
CA HIS A 60 -9.87 1.92 13.53
C HIS A 60 -10.22 2.98 14.57
N GLU A 61 -11.26 3.78 14.31
CA GLU A 61 -11.89 4.56 15.37
C GLU A 61 -12.56 3.56 16.31
N LYS A 62 -11.87 3.31 17.42
CA LYS A 62 -12.45 2.72 18.62
C LYS A 62 -13.73 3.48 18.95
N GLU A 63 -14.82 2.74 19.12
CA GLU A 63 -15.78 3.10 20.16
C GLU A 63 -16.61 1.89 20.59
N HIS A 64 -16.00 1.06 21.45
CA HIS A 64 -16.73 0.17 22.33
C HIS A 64 -17.26 0.99 23.52
N HIS A 65 -18.42 1.64 23.38
CA HIS A 65 -19.17 2.11 24.55
C HIS A 65 -20.12 0.99 25.00
N HIS A 66 -19.68 0.25 26.02
CA HIS A 66 -20.57 -0.54 26.86
C HIS A 66 -21.51 0.44 27.59
N GLY A 67 -22.66 0.72 26.98
CA GLY A 67 -23.77 1.37 27.65
C GLY A 67 -24.33 0.45 28.73
N CYS A 68 -24.12 0.84 29.98
CA CYS A 68 -24.76 0.26 31.15
C CYS A 68 -26.29 0.48 31.05
N CYS A 69 -27.05 -0.61 31.00
CA CYS A 69 -28.46 -0.68 31.39
C CYS A 69 -28.62 -1.90 32.30
#